data_AF-A0A2D4IQI1-F1
#
_entry.id   AF-A0A2D4IQI1-F1
#
_cell.length_a   1.000
_cell.length_b   1.000
_cell.length_c   1.000
_cell.angle_alpha   90.00
_cell.angle_beta   90.00
_cell.angle_gamma   90.00
#
_symmetry.space_group_name_H-M   'P 1'
#
loop_
_entity.id
_entity.type
_entity.pdbx_description
1 polymer ?
#
loop_
_entity_poly.entity_id
_entity_poly.type
_entity_poly.pdbx_seq_one_letter_code
_entity_poly.pdbx_strand_id
1 'polypeptide(L)'
;MTSFVFHRKICKSCKCSQEDHSLSSDAEDDRKIGRLLADSKYSSLTARVKGGDGIRIYKRNRMIITNPIVCRKDPTFDTVTYEWAPPGLTQKLATQYMSLISKEMQPVAGTEGAYYRRRRLMRQLPLYDQDPSQCRGLSENEIKLMEEFIKQYKDNALGVGEVALLGQGGATKEEGKQSDKNTPASKEAASTNGTLGHLSKGQDLVSLRQSVAEWKMHFK
;
A
#
# COMPACT_ATOMS: atom_id res chain seq x y z
N MET A 1 -32.43 -10.61 2.39
CA MET A 1 -31.45 -10.48 1.28
C MET A 1 -31.92 -9.38 0.34
N THR A 2 -31.12 -8.34 0.10
CA THR A 2 -31.48 -7.20 -0.77
C THR A 2 -30.74 -7.30 -2.12
N SER A 3 -31.48 -7.61 -3.19
CA SER A 3 -30.88 -7.82 -4.52
C SER A 3 -30.49 -6.50 -5.18
N PHE A 4 -29.19 -6.17 -5.13
CA PHE A 4 -28.58 -5.12 -5.95
C PHE A 4 -28.80 -5.41 -7.45
N VAL A 5 -29.07 -4.37 -8.24
CA VAL A 5 -29.07 -4.48 -9.71
C VAL A 5 -27.69 -4.05 -10.21
N PHE A 6 -27.00 -5.02 -10.82
CA PHE A 6 -25.56 -5.00 -11.10
C PHE A 6 -25.10 -3.75 -11.86
N HIS A 7 -25.93 -3.23 -12.77
CA HIS A 7 -25.58 -2.14 -13.68
C HIS A 7 -25.75 -0.71 -13.10
N ARG A 8 -26.15 -0.53 -11.84
CA ARG A 8 -26.28 0.82 -11.21
C ARG A 8 -25.50 1.04 -9.91
N LYS A 9 -24.84 0.01 -9.34
CA LYS A 9 -24.03 0.09 -8.10
C LYS A 9 -24.67 0.85 -6.92
N ILE A 10 -26.02 0.85 -6.86
CA ILE A 10 -26.83 1.62 -5.91
C ILE A 10 -27.79 0.69 -5.18
N CYS A 11 -27.98 0.89 -3.88
CA CYS A 11 -28.94 0.13 -3.09
C CYS A 11 -30.38 0.46 -3.50
N LYS A 12 -31.21 -0.57 -3.75
CA LYS A 12 -32.63 -0.40 -4.10
C LYS A 12 -33.43 0.33 -3.02
N SER A 13 -33.14 0.06 -1.75
CA SER A 13 -33.83 0.66 -0.59
C SER A 13 -33.30 2.07 -0.32
N CYS A 14 -32.02 2.19 0.02
CA CYS A 14 -31.43 3.40 0.59
C CYS A 14 -30.90 4.42 -0.44
N LYS A 15 -30.89 4.07 -1.73
CA LYS A 15 -30.39 4.88 -2.88
C LYS A 15 -28.92 5.32 -2.83
N CYS A 16 -28.20 5.12 -1.72
CA CYS A 16 -26.76 5.33 -1.65
C CYS A 16 -25.97 4.29 -2.46
N SER A 17 -24.69 4.56 -2.69
CA SER A 17 -23.79 3.70 -3.47
C SER A 17 -23.41 2.43 -2.71
N GLN A 18 -22.84 1.45 -3.41
CA GLN A 18 -22.35 0.21 -2.78
C GLN A 18 -21.30 0.50 -1.70
N GLU A 19 -20.42 1.48 -1.92
CA GLU A 19 -19.40 1.91 -0.95
C GLU A 19 -19.94 2.76 0.21
N ASP A 20 -21.22 3.12 0.21
CA ASP A 20 -21.91 3.73 1.36
C ASP A 20 -22.74 2.69 2.14
N HIS A 21 -23.08 1.56 1.52
CA HIS A 21 -24.08 0.62 2.01
C HIS A 21 -23.47 -0.61 2.71
N SER A 22 -22.87 -0.35 3.87
CA SER A 22 -21.94 -1.25 4.60
C SER A 22 -20.61 -1.42 3.88
N LEU A 23 -19.55 -0.86 4.47
CA LEU A 23 -18.19 -1.18 4.04
C LEU A 23 -17.90 -2.67 4.23
N SER A 24 -17.03 -3.21 3.40
CA SER A 24 -16.37 -4.48 3.70
C SER A 24 -15.55 -4.39 4.97
N SER A 25 -15.51 -5.51 5.68
CA SER A 25 -14.67 -5.71 6.85
C SER A 25 -13.18 -5.68 6.49
N ASP A 26 -12.36 -5.34 7.48
CA ASP A 26 -10.91 -5.36 7.38
C ASP A 26 -10.37 -6.71 6.85
N ALA A 27 -11.03 -7.83 7.17
CA ALA A 27 -10.64 -9.16 6.71
C ALA A 27 -11.02 -9.45 5.25
N GLU A 28 -12.06 -8.80 4.71
CA GLU A 28 -12.43 -8.89 3.29
C GLU A 28 -11.50 -8.03 2.43
N ASP A 29 -11.14 -6.84 2.89
CA ASP A 29 -10.19 -5.97 2.20
C ASP A 29 -8.79 -6.62 2.12
N ASP A 30 -8.35 -7.32 3.16
CA ASP A 30 -7.09 -8.08 3.09
C ASP A 30 -7.18 -9.31 2.19
N ARG A 31 -8.38 -9.89 1.96
CA ARG A 31 -8.59 -10.95 0.96
C ARG A 31 -8.55 -10.39 -0.47
N LYS A 32 -9.13 -9.21 -0.72
CA LYS A 32 -9.06 -8.52 -2.03
C LYS A 32 -7.61 -8.20 -2.41
N ILE A 33 -6.89 -7.49 -1.53
CA ILE A 33 -5.47 -7.19 -1.73
C ILE A 33 -4.65 -8.50 -1.74
N GLY A 34 -5.03 -9.47 -0.92
CA GLY A 34 -4.39 -10.79 -0.85
C GLY A 34 -4.41 -11.54 -2.18
N ARG A 35 -5.54 -11.48 -2.91
CA ARG A 35 -5.72 -12.05 -4.26
C ARG A 35 -4.98 -11.24 -5.34
N LEU A 36 -5.01 -9.91 -5.27
CA LEU A 36 -4.29 -9.02 -6.18
C LEU A 36 -2.77 -9.30 -6.14
N LEU A 37 -2.18 -9.34 -4.95
CA LEU A 37 -0.74 -9.51 -4.75
C LEU A 37 -0.30 -10.99 -4.77
N ALA A 38 -1.23 -11.95 -4.70
CA ALA A 38 -0.91 -13.35 -4.94
C ALA A 38 -0.38 -13.57 -6.35
N ASP A 39 0.58 -14.49 -6.48
CA ASP A 39 1.11 -14.96 -7.76
C ASP A 39 1.67 -13.80 -8.60
N SER A 40 2.33 -12.86 -7.91
CA SER A 40 3.07 -11.72 -8.44
C SER A 40 4.39 -11.54 -7.68
N LYS A 41 5.26 -10.67 -8.19
CA LYS A 41 6.49 -10.21 -7.51
C LYS A 41 6.27 -9.65 -6.08
N TYR A 42 5.05 -9.26 -5.73
CA TYR A 42 4.67 -8.74 -4.41
C TYR A 42 4.07 -9.79 -3.45
N SER A 43 4.18 -11.07 -3.78
CA SER A 43 3.70 -12.19 -2.96
C SER A 43 4.35 -12.26 -1.55
N SER A 44 5.45 -11.54 -1.31
CA SER A 44 6.06 -11.34 0.02
C SER A 44 5.16 -10.54 0.98
N LEU A 45 4.35 -9.60 0.48
CA LEU A 45 3.44 -8.73 1.25
C LEU A 45 2.16 -9.44 1.74
N THR A 46 2.09 -10.75 1.58
CA THR A 46 0.90 -11.58 1.79
C THR A 46 1.26 -12.87 2.52
N ALA A 47 0.29 -13.46 3.24
CA ALA A 47 0.45 -14.69 4.01
C ALA A 47 -0.59 -15.73 3.58
N ARG A 48 -0.23 -17.02 3.56
CA ARG A 48 -1.19 -18.13 3.39
C ARG A 48 -1.97 -18.34 4.70
N VAL A 49 -3.27 -18.56 4.59
CA VAL A 49 -4.14 -18.90 5.72
C VAL A 49 -3.94 -20.39 6.06
N LYS A 50 -3.73 -20.72 7.34
CA LYS A 50 -3.74 -22.13 7.79
C LYS A 50 -5.16 -22.68 7.69
N GLY A 51 -5.35 -23.77 6.94
CA GLY A 51 -6.67 -24.40 6.77
C GLY A 51 -7.64 -23.65 5.84
N GLY A 52 -7.17 -22.67 5.06
CA GLY A 52 -7.92 -22.10 3.94
C GLY A 52 -7.33 -22.58 2.60
N ASP A 53 -8.17 -22.80 1.60
CA ASP A 53 -7.85 -23.48 0.34
C ASP A 53 -6.88 -22.68 -0.55
N GLY A 54 -5.59 -22.71 -0.20
CA GLY A 54 -4.55 -21.87 -0.81
C GLY A 54 -4.67 -20.38 -0.49
N ILE A 55 -5.77 -19.93 0.12
CA ILE A 55 -6.16 -18.52 0.30
C ILE A 55 -5.02 -17.70 0.91
N ARG A 56 -4.76 -16.54 0.29
CA ARG A 56 -3.71 -15.59 0.69
C ARG A 56 -4.32 -14.27 1.12
N ILE A 57 -3.83 -13.72 2.22
CA ILE A 57 -4.33 -12.51 2.90
C ILE A 57 -3.19 -11.49 2.99
N TYR A 58 -3.50 -10.22 2.75
CA TYR A 58 -2.55 -9.11 2.84
C TYR A 58 -2.03 -8.90 4.27
N LYS A 59 -0.71 -8.71 4.40
CA LYS A 59 -0.07 -8.34 5.66
C LYS A 59 -0.26 -6.84 5.88
N ARG A 60 -1.47 -6.42 6.28
CA ARG A 60 -1.80 -5.02 6.53
C ARG A 60 -0.85 -4.41 7.57
N ASN A 61 -0.08 -3.42 7.14
CA ASN A 61 0.74 -2.60 8.03
C ASN A 61 -0.16 -1.62 8.82
N ARG A 62 -0.75 -2.10 9.93
CA ARG A 62 -1.37 -1.24 10.95
C ARG A 62 -0.23 -0.62 11.77
N MET A 63 -0.24 0.70 11.93
CA MET A 63 0.87 1.42 12.58
C MET A 63 0.37 2.15 13.81
N ILE A 64 1.12 2.05 14.90
CA ILE A 64 0.88 2.81 16.14
C ILE A 64 2.04 3.81 16.31
N ILE A 65 1.71 5.09 16.48
CA ILE A 65 2.65 6.16 16.80
C ILE A 65 2.29 6.69 18.18
N THR A 66 3.25 6.65 19.10
CA THR A 66 3.11 7.20 20.45
C THR A 66 4.00 8.44 20.59
N ASN A 67 3.37 9.61 20.71
CA ASN A 67 4.02 10.89 20.91
C ASN A 67 4.10 11.20 22.42
N PRO A 68 5.30 11.41 23.01
CA PRO A 68 5.41 11.86 24.39
C PRO A 68 5.02 13.33 24.53
N ILE A 69 3.94 13.62 25.24
CA ILE A 69 3.56 14.99 25.63
C ILE A 69 4.33 15.34 26.89
N VAL A 70 5.38 16.16 26.76
CA VAL A 70 6.22 16.61 27.88
C VAL A 70 5.53 17.76 28.64
N CYS A 71 4.39 17.48 29.26
CA CYS A 71 3.80 18.32 30.29
C CYS A 71 4.57 18.14 31.60
N ARG A 72 5.03 19.22 32.23
CA ARG A 72 5.97 19.18 33.37
C ARG A 72 5.42 18.63 34.71
N LYS A 73 4.29 17.91 34.69
CA LYS A 73 3.66 17.33 35.90
C LYS A 73 3.34 15.84 35.72
N ASP A 74 2.86 15.44 34.56
CA ASP A 74 2.57 14.05 34.23
C ASP A 74 3.03 13.74 32.78
N PRO A 75 3.80 12.66 32.56
CA PRO A 75 4.21 12.24 31.22
C PRO A 75 3.05 11.55 30.48
N THR A 76 2.23 12.34 29.81
CA THR A 76 1.10 11.86 29.00
C THR A 76 1.58 11.38 27.62
N PHE A 77 1.03 10.28 27.13
CA PHE A 77 1.39 9.70 25.83
C PHE A 77 0.20 9.74 24.86
N ASP A 78 0.26 10.61 23.85
CA ASP A 78 -0.71 10.59 22.74
C ASP A 78 -0.40 9.40 21.82
N THR A 79 -1.36 8.48 21.67
CA THR A 79 -1.16 7.23 20.91
C THR A 79 -2.14 7.15 19.75
N VAL A 80 -1.66 7.47 18.55
CA VAL A 80 -2.43 7.45 17.31
C VAL A 80 -2.25 6.12 16.60
N THR A 81 -3.35 5.37 16.43
CA THR A 81 -3.38 4.14 15.63
C THR A 81 -3.86 4.45 14.22
N TYR A 82 -3.02 4.16 13.22
CA TYR A 82 -3.36 4.21 11.80
C TYR A 82 -3.71 2.79 11.32
N GLU A 83 -4.88 2.62 10.70
CA GLU A 83 -5.34 1.34 10.16
C GLU A 83 -4.47 0.86 8.98
N TRP A 84 -3.80 1.78 8.28
CA TRP A 84 -2.89 1.43 7.20
C TRP A 84 -1.77 2.46 7.05
N ALA A 85 -0.56 1.97 6.83
CA ALA A 85 0.55 2.70 6.25
C ALA A 85 1.17 1.93 5.06
N PRO A 86 1.85 2.59 4.12
CA PRO A 86 2.66 1.93 3.09
C PRO A 86 3.65 0.88 3.65
N PRO A 87 4.07 -0.10 2.83
CA PRO A 87 5.13 -1.05 3.21
C PRO A 87 6.49 -0.36 3.34
N GLY A 88 7.46 -1.03 3.98
CA GLY A 88 8.85 -0.55 4.11
C GLY A 88 9.08 0.65 5.06
N LEU A 89 8.03 1.27 5.56
CA LEU A 89 8.11 2.49 6.37
C LEU A 89 8.74 2.28 7.76
N THR A 90 9.72 3.14 8.10
CA THR A 90 10.13 3.37 9.49
C THR A 90 9.15 4.33 10.17
N GLN A 91 9.02 4.26 11.50
CA GLN A 91 8.07 5.12 12.25
C GLN A 91 8.30 6.62 11.96
N LYS A 92 9.56 7.09 11.91
CA LYS A 92 9.91 8.48 11.57
C LYS A 92 9.39 8.88 10.18
N LEU A 93 9.68 8.06 9.15
CA LEU A 93 9.26 8.35 7.78
C LEU A 93 7.74 8.28 7.63
N ALA A 94 7.09 7.40 8.39
CA ALA A 94 5.64 7.29 8.41
C ALA A 94 4.97 8.50 9.08
N THR A 95 5.53 9.05 10.17
CA THR A 95 5.07 10.33 10.75
C THR A 95 5.15 11.45 9.71
N GLN A 96 6.25 11.51 8.95
CA GLN A 96 6.42 12.48 7.86
C GLN A 96 5.36 12.27 6.76
N TYR A 97 5.22 11.06 6.24
CA TYR A 97 4.22 10.70 5.22
C TYR A 97 2.78 11.04 5.65
N MET A 98 2.38 10.64 6.86
CA MET A 98 1.04 10.91 7.38
C MET A 98 0.78 12.41 7.53
N SER A 99 1.79 13.21 7.91
CA SER A 99 1.63 14.67 8.02
C SER A 99 1.41 15.41 6.69
N LEU A 100 1.59 14.74 5.54
CA LEU A 100 1.28 15.28 4.20
C LEU A 100 -0.10 14.88 3.68
N ILE A 101 -0.76 13.92 4.32
CA ILE A 101 -2.17 13.62 4.12
C ILE A 101 -2.96 14.63 4.97
N SER A 102 -4.02 15.23 4.42
CA SER A 102 -4.84 16.17 5.21
C SER A 102 -5.55 15.43 6.36
N LYS A 103 -5.84 16.11 7.46
CA LYS A 103 -6.20 15.45 8.72
C LYS A 103 -7.48 14.62 8.63
N GLU A 104 -8.37 15.00 7.71
CA GLU A 104 -9.66 14.40 7.41
C GLU A 104 -9.51 13.14 6.53
N MET A 105 -8.37 12.96 5.87
CA MET A 105 -8.04 11.80 5.02
C MET A 105 -6.97 10.87 5.63
N GLN A 106 -6.39 11.21 6.79
CA GLN A 106 -5.44 10.34 7.48
C GLN A 106 -6.17 9.06 7.96
N PRO A 107 -5.65 7.84 7.70
CA PRO A 107 -6.35 6.59 8.01
C PRO A 107 -6.26 6.22 9.51
N VAL A 108 -6.59 7.16 10.40
CA VAL A 108 -6.62 6.98 11.85
C VAL A 108 -7.84 6.14 12.23
N ALA A 109 -7.65 5.15 13.10
CA ALA A 109 -8.69 4.20 13.47
C ALA A 109 -9.94 4.88 14.03
N GLY A 110 -11.12 4.48 13.54
CA GLY A 110 -12.40 5.06 13.94
C GLY A 110 -12.72 6.46 13.39
N THR A 111 -11.89 7.02 12.51
CA THR A 111 -12.12 8.35 11.90
C THR A 111 -12.67 8.28 10.47
N GLU A 112 -13.21 9.41 9.99
CA GLU A 112 -13.63 9.57 8.59
C GLU A 112 -12.51 9.29 7.58
N GLY A 113 -11.23 9.53 7.92
CA GLY A 113 -10.11 9.24 7.02
C GLY A 113 -9.88 7.73 6.83
N ALA A 114 -10.13 6.92 7.87
CA ALA A 114 -10.14 5.46 7.76
C ALA A 114 -11.35 4.95 6.96
N TYR A 115 -12.54 5.53 7.19
CA TYR A 115 -13.74 5.26 6.39
C TYR A 115 -13.53 5.60 4.90
N TYR A 116 -12.99 6.78 4.61
CA TYR A 116 -12.60 7.25 3.28
C TYR A 116 -11.59 6.32 2.59
N ARG A 117 -10.54 5.87 3.31
CA ARG A 117 -9.55 4.94 2.75
C ARG A 117 -10.20 3.60 2.34
N ARG A 118 -11.11 3.06 3.14
CA ARG A 118 -11.85 1.82 2.80
C ARG A 118 -12.77 2.02 1.60
N ARG A 119 -13.47 3.16 1.48
CA ARG A 119 -14.25 3.53 0.28
C ARG A 119 -13.39 3.63 -0.98
N ARG A 120 -12.19 4.22 -0.89
CA ARG A 120 -11.22 4.27 -2.00
C ARG A 120 -10.78 2.87 -2.42
N LEU A 121 -10.41 2.01 -1.47
CA LEU A 121 -9.98 0.64 -1.76
C LEU A 121 -11.08 -0.18 -2.45
N MET A 122 -12.33 -0.07 -1.98
CA MET A 122 -13.47 -0.74 -2.61
C MET A 122 -13.78 -0.28 -4.04
N ARG A 123 -13.57 1.01 -4.35
CA ARG A 123 -13.72 1.54 -5.72
C ARG A 123 -12.64 1.06 -6.68
N GLN A 124 -11.43 0.83 -6.18
CA GLN A 124 -10.23 0.54 -6.98
C GLN A 124 -9.95 -0.95 -7.16
N LEU A 125 -10.38 -1.80 -6.23
CA LEU A 125 -10.24 -3.26 -6.32
C LEU A 125 -11.60 -3.98 -6.37
N PRO A 126 -12.37 -3.85 -7.46
CA PRO A 126 -13.53 -4.70 -7.69
C PRO A 126 -13.13 -6.18 -7.80
N LEU A 127 -13.96 -7.08 -7.24
CA LEU A 127 -13.67 -8.51 -7.22
C LEU A 127 -13.68 -9.16 -8.61
N TYR A 128 -14.50 -8.63 -9.52
CA TYR A 128 -14.66 -9.16 -10.89
C TYR A 128 -13.47 -8.85 -11.81
N ASP A 129 -12.69 -7.80 -11.53
CA ASP A 129 -11.47 -7.46 -12.29
C ASP A 129 -10.29 -8.40 -11.98
N GLN A 130 -10.47 -9.36 -11.05
CA GLN A 130 -9.41 -10.19 -10.47
C GLN A 130 -9.78 -11.68 -10.32
N ASP A 131 -10.97 -12.11 -10.75
CA ASP A 131 -11.46 -13.49 -10.59
C ASP A 131 -12.65 -13.78 -11.54
N PRO A 132 -12.48 -14.67 -12.55
CA PRO A 132 -13.55 -15.06 -13.47
C PRO A 132 -14.80 -15.63 -12.80
N SER A 133 -14.69 -16.26 -11.63
CA SER A 133 -15.86 -16.80 -10.90
C SER A 133 -16.80 -15.72 -10.35
N GLN A 134 -16.34 -14.46 -10.30
CA GLN A 134 -17.14 -13.32 -9.85
C GLN A 134 -17.84 -12.60 -11.00
N CYS A 135 -17.46 -12.90 -12.25
CA CYS A 135 -18.14 -12.44 -13.45
C CYS A 135 -19.37 -13.31 -13.76
N ARG A 136 -20.37 -12.74 -14.42
CA ARG A 136 -21.60 -13.45 -14.82
C ARG A 136 -21.72 -13.46 -16.33
N GLY A 137 -21.92 -14.64 -16.90
CA GLY A 137 -22.17 -14.82 -18.34
C GLY A 137 -20.92 -14.82 -19.23
N LEU A 138 -19.73 -15.01 -18.66
CA LEU A 138 -18.54 -15.32 -19.46
C LEU A 138 -18.66 -16.74 -20.05
N SER A 139 -18.29 -16.91 -21.31
CA SER A 139 -18.01 -18.20 -21.92
C SER A 139 -16.68 -18.79 -21.44
N GLU A 140 -16.48 -20.09 -21.63
CA GLU A 140 -15.21 -20.77 -21.31
C GLU A 140 -13.98 -20.15 -22.01
N ASN A 141 -14.17 -19.51 -23.16
CA ASN A 141 -13.10 -18.85 -23.89
C ASN A 141 -12.78 -17.47 -23.29
N GLU A 142 -13.79 -16.70 -22.88
CA GLU A 142 -13.60 -15.43 -22.18
C GLU A 142 -12.99 -15.61 -20.79
N ILE A 143 -13.32 -16.70 -20.09
CA ILE A 143 -12.66 -17.09 -18.84
C ILE A 143 -11.15 -17.24 -19.05
N LYS A 144 -10.73 -18.07 -20.02
CA LYS A 144 -9.30 -18.29 -20.34
C LYS A 144 -8.58 -17.01 -20.76
N LEU A 145 -9.23 -16.16 -21.56
CA LEU A 145 -8.69 -14.86 -21.96
C LEU A 145 -8.50 -13.92 -20.76
N MET A 146 -9.44 -13.92 -19.80
CA MET A 146 -9.34 -13.08 -18.61
C MET A 146 -8.33 -13.62 -17.59
N GLU A 147 -8.16 -14.94 -17.47
CA GLU A 147 -7.11 -15.57 -16.66
C GLU A 147 -5.70 -15.18 -17.16
N GLU A 148 -5.46 -15.29 -18.47
CA GLU A 148 -4.19 -14.88 -19.07
C GLU A 148 -3.97 -13.36 -18.99
N PHE A 149 -5.02 -12.55 -19.14
CA PHE A 149 -4.95 -11.10 -18.91
C PHE A 149 -4.58 -10.76 -17.45
N ILE A 150 -5.23 -11.38 -16.45
CA ILE A 150 -4.93 -11.15 -15.02
C ILE A 150 -3.48 -11.52 -14.71
N LYS A 151 -2.97 -12.61 -15.28
CA LYS A 151 -1.56 -13.04 -15.18
C LYS A 151 -0.62 -12.00 -15.80
N GLN A 152 -0.82 -11.62 -17.07
CA GLN A 152 0.02 -10.63 -17.75
C GLN A 152 -0.01 -9.26 -17.06
N TYR A 153 -1.15 -8.86 -16.50
CA TYR A 153 -1.29 -7.66 -15.66
C TYR A 153 -0.45 -7.78 -14.38
N LYS A 154 -0.54 -8.89 -13.64
CA LYS A 154 0.21 -9.13 -12.39
C LYS A 154 1.73 -9.14 -12.57
N ASP A 155 2.21 -9.68 -13.69
CA ASP A 155 3.63 -9.74 -13.99
C ASP A 155 4.15 -8.35 -14.41
N ASN A 156 3.52 -7.76 -15.43
CA ASN A 156 4.08 -6.62 -16.16
C ASN A 156 3.62 -5.24 -15.63
N ALA A 157 2.36 -5.11 -15.21
CA ALA A 157 1.74 -3.80 -14.94
C ALA A 157 1.43 -3.54 -13.46
N LEU A 158 1.23 -4.59 -12.65
CA LEU A 158 1.00 -4.46 -11.22
C LEU A 158 2.24 -3.88 -10.53
N GLY A 159 2.01 -2.86 -9.70
CA GLY A 159 3.00 -2.16 -8.91
C GLY A 159 2.53 -1.96 -7.47
N VAL A 160 3.48 -1.95 -6.53
CA VAL A 160 3.26 -1.46 -5.16
C VAL A 160 4.24 -0.32 -4.94
N GLY A 161 3.71 0.87 -4.67
CA GLY A 161 4.53 2.04 -4.40
C GLY A 161 5.20 1.94 -3.03
N GLU A 162 6.46 2.38 -2.97
CA GLU A 162 7.21 2.54 -1.73
C GLU A 162 7.30 4.02 -1.35
N VAL A 163 7.64 4.31 -0.09
CA VAL A 163 7.88 5.68 0.39
C VAL A 163 9.35 5.80 0.76
N ALA A 164 10.07 6.68 0.06
CA ALA A 164 11.47 6.99 0.30
C ALA A 164 11.65 8.48 0.63
N LEU A 165 12.78 8.81 1.26
CA LEU A 165 13.29 10.18 1.26
C LEU A 165 14.01 10.46 -0.06
N LEU A 166 14.02 11.74 -0.44
CA LEU A 166 14.60 12.19 -1.69
C LEU A 166 16.13 12.03 -1.63
N GLY A 167 16.71 11.52 -2.71
CA GLY A 167 18.11 11.08 -2.72
C GLY A 167 18.38 9.69 -2.11
N GLN A 168 17.35 8.97 -1.61
CA GLN A 168 17.49 7.59 -1.12
C GLN A 168 16.66 6.54 -1.90
N GLY A 169 15.77 6.95 -2.80
CA GLY A 169 15.06 6.05 -3.72
C GLY A 169 15.96 5.53 -4.85
N GLY A 170 16.86 4.59 -4.56
CA GLY A 170 17.84 4.10 -5.54
C GLY A 170 18.71 2.92 -5.09
N ALA A 171 18.26 2.09 -4.13
CA ALA A 171 18.98 0.91 -3.67
C ALA A 171 18.32 -0.39 -4.20
N THR A 172 18.22 -0.52 -5.52
CA THR A 172 17.85 -1.78 -6.18
C THR A 172 18.86 -2.87 -5.81
N LYS A 173 18.39 -3.90 -5.11
CA LYS A 173 19.17 -5.14 -4.94
C LYS A 173 19.12 -5.95 -6.22
N GLU A 174 20.01 -5.61 -7.15
CA GLU A 174 20.38 -6.46 -8.28
C GLU A 174 20.88 -7.82 -7.74
N GLU A 175 20.21 -8.93 -8.10
CA GLU A 175 20.65 -10.28 -7.72
C GLU A 175 21.74 -10.79 -8.68
N GLY A 176 23.00 -10.44 -8.40
CA GLY A 176 24.18 -10.95 -9.13
C GLY A 176 24.77 -12.20 -8.48
N LYS A 177 24.88 -13.30 -9.24
CA LYS A 177 25.50 -14.58 -8.80
C LYS A 177 26.74 -14.93 -9.65
N GLN A 178 27.87 -15.12 -8.96
CA GLN A 178 29.16 -15.79 -9.31
C GLN A 178 29.43 -16.26 -10.76
N SER A 179 30.66 -16.19 -11.32
CA SER A 179 32.01 -15.78 -10.83
C SER A 179 32.87 -15.28 -12.05
N ASP A 180 34.19 -15.12 -12.11
CA ASP A 180 35.40 -15.59 -11.37
C ASP A 180 36.62 -14.65 -11.65
N LYS A 181 37.78 -14.87 -10.99
CA LYS A 181 39.18 -14.51 -11.37
C LYS A 181 39.47 -13.18 -12.11
N ASN A 182 40.23 -12.21 -11.59
CA ASN A 182 41.61 -12.35 -11.07
C ASN A 182 42.10 -11.07 -10.33
N THR A 183 43.03 -11.26 -9.39
CA THR A 183 43.86 -10.23 -8.68
C THR A 183 45.23 -10.04 -9.40
N PRO A 184 46.16 -9.09 -9.04
CA PRO A 184 46.33 -8.43 -7.74
C PRO A 184 46.69 -6.91 -7.69
N ALA A 185 46.25 -6.30 -6.58
CA ALA A 185 46.95 -5.36 -5.67
C ALA A 185 47.75 -4.13 -6.16
N SER A 186 47.36 -2.98 -5.61
CA SER A 186 48.29 -1.96 -5.06
C SER A 186 47.64 -1.26 -3.85
N LYS A 187 48.40 -0.48 -3.07
CA LYS A 187 48.01 0.13 -1.78
C LYS A 187 47.77 1.63 -1.94
N GLU A 188 46.90 2.22 -1.11
CA GLU A 188 47.28 3.12 0.00
C GLU A 188 46.05 3.68 0.75
N ALA A 189 46.27 4.40 1.85
CA ALA A 189 45.22 4.94 2.70
C ALA A 189 45.50 6.42 3.04
N ALA A 190 44.48 7.26 2.92
CA ALA A 190 44.52 8.66 3.36
C ALA A 190 43.15 9.05 3.94
N SER A 191 43.16 9.76 5.07
CA SER A 191 41.97 10.31 5.72
C SER A 191 41.91 11.82 5.50
N THR A 192 40.77 12.33 5.02
CA THR A 192 40.44 13.76 5.03
C THR A 192 38.96 13.96 5.38
N ASN A 193 38.66 15.01 6.14
CA ASN A 193 37.30 15.37 6.53
C ASN A 193 36.57 16.12 5.41
N GLY A 194 35.27 15.86 5.21
CA GLY A 194 34.47 16.43 4.12
C GLY A 194 33.05 16.83 4.53
N THR A 195 32.93 17.96 5.24
CA THR A 195 31.76 18.85 5.38
C THR A 195 30.34 18.28 5.23
N LEU A 196 29.57 18.30 6.33
CA LEU A 196 28.15 17.99 6.35
C LEU A 196 27.32 19.02 5.54
N GLY A 197 26.84 18.63 4.35
CA GLY A 197 26.00 19.47 3.50
C GLY A 197 24.63 19.74 4.12
N HIS A 198 24.39 20.97 4.60
CA HIS A 198 23.09 21.40 5.14
C HIS A 198 22.06 21.61 4.00
N LEU A 199 21.38 20.52 3.61
CA LEU A 199 20.23 20.58 2.72
C LEU A 199 18.98 21.10 3.45
N SER A 200 18.18 21.90 2.75
CA SER A 200 17.12 22.69 3.37
C SER A 200 15.80 21.91 3.48
N LYS A 201 15.26 21.81 4.70
CA LYS A 201 14.01 21.08 5.04
C LYS A 201 12.79 21.42 4.16
N GLY A 202 12.81 22.58 3.48
CA GLY A 202 11.75 22.98 2.56
C GLY A 202 11.72 22.14 1.28
N GLN A 203 12.87 21.76 0.73
CA GLN A 203 12.96 20.98 -0.51
C GLN A 203 12.43 19.55 -0.32
N ASP A 204 12.81 18.90 0.79
CA ASP A 204 12.30 17.58 1.18
C ASP A 204 10.77 17.58 1.28
N LEU A 205 10.20 18.60 1.95
CA LEU A 205 8.77 18.72 2.17
C LEU A 205 8.00 18.95 0.86
N VAL A 206 8.55 19.74 -0.07
CA VAL A 206 7.92 20.06 -1.36
C VAL A 206 7.82 18.82 -2.25
N SER A 207 8.89 18.04 -2.40
CA SER A 207 8.85 16.89 -3.30
C SER A 207 8.32 15.60 -2.63
N LEU A 208 8.34 15.47 -1.31
CA LEU A 208 7.53 14.45 -0.63
C LEU A 208 6.02 14.77 -0.75
N ARG A 209 5.62 16.06 -0.79
CA ARG A 209 4.25 16.47 -1.17
C ARG A 209 3.92 16.14 -2.62
N GLN A 210 4.87 16.29 -3.54
CA GLN A 210 4.74 15.89 -4.94
C GLN A 210 4.44 14.38 -5.07
N SER A 211 5.24 13.53 -4.42
CA SER A 211 5.00 12.07 -4.41
C SER A 211 3.65 11.69 -3.76
N VAL A 212 3.23 12.37 -2.68
CA VAL A 212 1.91 12.18 -2.08
C VAL A 212 0.77 12.71 -2.97
N ALA A 213 1.02 13.68 -3.85
CA ALA A 213 0.07 14.14 -4.87
C ALA A 213 -0.02 13.16 -6.05
N GLU A 214 1.10 12.57 -6.48
CA GLU A 214 1.15 11.52 -7.50
C GLU A 214 0.43 10.25 -7.00
N TRP A 215 0.62 9.84 -5.75
CA TRP A 215 -0.21 8.80 -5.11
C TRP A 215 -1.71 9.14 -5.11
N LYS A 216 -2.10 10.42 -4.98
CA LYS A 216 -3.51 10.85 -5.11
C LYS A 216 -4.01 10.80 -6.57
N MET A 217 -3.13 10.93 -7.56
CA MET A 217 -3.46 10.80 -8.99
C MET A 217 -3.58 9.34 -9.43
N HIS A 218 -2.68 8.45 -8.98
CA HIS A 218 -2.76 7.00 -9.22
C HIS A 218 -3.94 6.32 -8.49
N PHE A 219 -4.72 7.06 -7.71
CA PHE A 219 -5.90 6.62 -6.96
C PHE A 219 -7.23 7.16 -7.55
N LYS A 220 -7.22 7.57 -8.82
CA LYS A 220 -8.30 8.35 -9.45
C LYS A 220 -9.00 7.60 -10.58
#